data_AF-A0A7D9DK48-F1
#
_entry.id   AF-A0A7D9DK48-F1
#
_cell.length_a   1.000
_cell.length_b   1.000
_cell.length_c   1.000
_cell.angle_alpha   90.00
_cell.angle_beta   90.00
_cell.angle_gamma   90.00
#
_symmetry.space_group_name_H-M   'P 1'
#
loop_
_entity.id
_entity.type
_entity.pdbx_description
1 polymer ?
#
loop_
_entity_poly.entity_id
_entity_poly.type
_entity_poly.pdbx_seq_one_letter_code
_entity_poly.pdbx_strand_id
1 'polypeptide(L)'
;MFKEIKSQFIDGLEEQTWMDYATRAQARLKLQKMTDLIGFPTVIKKPGILDRIYDDIQVDQHHHFQNTLNVYQAGYKSEINGLDKTQDDELDDSDRYLMIILII
;
A
#
# COMPACT_ATOMS: atom_id res chain seq x y z
N MET A 1 -12.55 -17.44 -1.48
CA MET A 1 -13.17 -16.39 -0.63
C MET A 1 -13.20 -14.99 -1.25
N PHE A 2 -12.11 -14.19 -1.30
CA PHE A 2 -12.18 -12.79 -1.81
C PHE A 2 -12.71 -12.69 -3.24
N LYS A 3 -12.25 -13.58 -4.13
CA LYS A 3 -12.77 -13.70 -5.50
C LYS A 3 -14.26 -14.04 -5.55
N GLU A 4 -14.75 -14.88 -4.64
CA GLU A 4 -16.19 -15.22 -4.55
C GLU A 4 -17.00 -14.02 -4.10
N ILE A 5 -16.56 -13.29 -3.07
CA ILE A 5 -17.21 -12.06 -2.60
C ILE A 5 -17.29 -11.03 -3.73
N LYS A 6 -16.18 -10.84 -4.47
CA LYS A 6 -16.11 -9.95 -5.62
C LYS A 6 -17.10 -10.35 -6.72
N SER A 7 -17.23 -11.66 -6.99
CA SER A 7 -18.22 -12.20 -7.93
C SER A 7 -19.64 -11.89 -7.47
N GLN A 8 -19.97 -12.23 -6.22
CA GLN A 8 -21.31 -12.01 -5.65
C GLN A 8 -21.70 -10.52 -5.66
N PHE A 9 -20.74 -9.63 -5.45
CA PHE A 9 -20.98 -8.19 -5.52
C PHE A 9 -21.24 -7.71 -6.96
N ILE A 10 -20.56 -8.29 -7.95
CA ILE A 10 -20.84 -8.01 -9.38
C ILE A 10 -22.23 -8.53 -9.78
N ASP A 11 -22.62 -9.70 -9.28
CA ASP A 11 -23.92 -10.30 -9.56
C ASP A 11 -25.05 -9.45 -8.93
N GLY A 12 -24.87 -9.02 -7.67
CA GLY A 12 -25.80 -8.13 -6.98
C GLY A 12 -25.94 -6.73 -7.60
N LEU A 13 -24.98 -6.28 -8.42
CA LEU A 13 -25.13 -5.03 -9.17
C LEU A 13 -26.20 -5.14 -10.26
N GLU A 14 -26.40 -6.32 -10.85
CA GLU A 14 -27.42 -6.53 -11.91
C GLU A 14 -28.84 -6.51 -11.34
N GLU A 15 -29.02 -6.95 -10.10
CA GLU A 15 -30.32 -7.01 -9.43
C GLU A 15 -30.79 -5.62 -8.92
N GLN A 16 -29.93 -4.62 -9.02
CA GLN A 16 -30.12 -3.36 -8.32
C GLN A 16 -30.91 -2.33 -9.14
N THR A 17 -32.08 -1.92 -8.65
CA THR A 17 -33.06 -1.11 -9.39
C THR A 17 -32.88 0.40 -9.27
N TRP A 18 -32.13 0.86 -8.27
CA TRP A 18 -31.96 2.30 -7.99
C TRP A 18 -30.83 2.97 -8.81
N MET A 19 -29.97 2.19 -9.47
CA MET A 19 -28.91 2.70 -10.35
C MET A 19 -29.29 2.56 -11.82
N ASP A 20 -28.91 3.56 -12.62
CA ASP A 20 -28.97 3.48 -14.08
C ASP A 20 -27.88 2.55 -14.63
N TYR A 21 -28.02 2.19 -15.91
CA TYR A 21 -27.11 1.28 -16.59
C TYR A 21 -25.66 1.81 -16.67
N ALA A 22 -25.48 3.11 -16.91
CA ALA A 22 -24.14 3.68 -17.05
C ALA A 22 -23.39 3.65 -15.70
N THR A 23 -24.09 3.98 -14.61
CA THR A 23 -23.53 3.89 -13.26
C THR A 23 -23.19 2.44 -12.88
N ARG A 24 -24.05 1.46 -13.21
CA ARG A 24 -23.75 0.02 -13.02
C ARG A 24 -22.50 -0.42 -13.79
N ALA A 25 -22.35 0.02 -15.04
CA ALA A 25 -21.18 -0.30 -15.85
C ALA A 25 -19.88 0.24 -15.23
N GLN A 26 -19.89 1.46 -14.70
CA GLN A 26 -18.73 2.04 -14.01
C GLN A 26 -18.43 1.33 -12.68
N ALA A 27 -19.47 0.97 -11.92
CA ALA A 27 -19.30 0.18 -10.69
C ALA A 27 -18.66 -1.19 -10.96
N ARG A 28 -19.10 -1.88 -12.03
CA ARG A 28 -18.49 -3.13 -12.49
C ARG A 28 -17.03 -2.92 -12.89
N LEU A 29 -16.72 -1.88 -13.66
CA LEU A 29 -15.35 -1.57 -14.07
C LEU A 29 -14.45 -1.31 -12.87
N LYS A 30 -14.94 -0.56 -11.87
CA LYS A 30 -14.23 -0.32 -10.61
C LYS A 30 -13.91 -1.62 -9.91
N LEU A 31 -14.89 -2.51 -9.74
CA LEU A 31 -14.68 -3.83 -9.13
C LEU A 31 -13.65 -4.63 -9.91
N GLN A 32 -13.78 -4.74 -11.23
CA GLN A 32 -12.83 -5.48 -12.07
C GLN A 32 -11.39 -4.99 -11.90
N LYS A 33 -11.20 -3.67 -11.73
CA LYS A 33 -9.90 -3.03 -11.50
C LYS A 33 -9.38 -3.10 -10.06
N MET A 34 -10.17 -3.54 -9.08
CA MET A 34 -9.68 -3.70 -7.70
C MET A 34 -8.58 -4.76 -7.65
N THR A 35 -7.42 -4.37 -7.14
CA THR A 35 -6.28 -5.24 -6.86
C THR A 35 -6.42 -5.87 -5.48
N ASP A 36 -6.18 -7.18 -5.40
CA ASP A 36 -6.21 -7.92 -4.14
C ASP A 36 -4.79 -7.95 -3.55
N LEU A 37 -4.58 -7.31 -2.40
CA LEU A 37 -3.34 -7.38 -1.63
C LEU A 37 -3.57 -8.25 -0.39
N ILE A 38 -3.02 -9.47 -0.38
CA ILE A 38 -3.30 -10.48 0.65
C ILE A 38 -2.01 -10.83 1.41
N GLY A 39 -2.06 -10.68 2.73
CA GLY A 39 -0.96 -11.04 3.63
C GLY A 39 0.10 -9.94 3.68
N PHE A 40 1.14 -10.07 2.87
CA PHE A 40 2.25 -9.12 2.84
C PHE A 40 2.72 -8.86 1.42
N PRO A 41 3.37 -7.72 1.17
CA PRO A 41 3.82 -7.38 -0.16
C PRO A 41 4.87 -8.36 -0.68
N THR A 42 4.73 -8.81 -1.92
CA THR A 42 5.68 -9.77 -2.49
C THR A 42 7.09 -9.20 -2.65
N VAL A 43 7.20 -7.87 -2.70
CA VAL A 43 8.45 -7.10 -2.80
C VAL A 43 9.41 -7.44 -1.67
N ILE A 44 8.92 -7.66 -0.45
CA ILE A 44 9.78 -8.01 0.71
C ILE A 44 10.43 -9.40 0.59
N LYS A 45 9.93 -10.26 -0.29
CA LYS A 45 10.54 -11.58 -0.56
C LYS A 45 11.82 -11.48 -1.38
N LYS A 46 12.05 -10.35 -2.06
CA LYS A 46 13.27 -10.15 -2.85
C LYS A 46 14.44 -9.86 -1.88
N PRO A 47 15.53 -10.62 -1.96
CA PRO A 47 16.66 -10.44 -1.05
C PRO A 47 17.26 -9.02 -1.22
N GLY A 48 17.63 -8.40 -0.10
CA GLY A 48 18.27 -7.08 -0.06
C GLY A 48 17.33 -5.89 -0.26
N ILE A 49 16.02 -6.10 -0.47
CA ILE A 49 15.08 -4.97 -0.55
C ILE A 49 14.89 -4.32 0.81
N LEU A 50 14.74 -5.10 1.87
CA LEU A 50 14.63 -4.55 3.22
C LEU A 50 15.86 -3.75 3.61
N ASP A 51 17.06 -4.27 3.31
CA ASP A 51 18.31 -3.55 3.55
C ASP A 51 18.33 -2.18 2.84
N ARG A 52 17.86 -2.11 1.60
CA ARG A 52 17.74 -0.84 0.85
C ARG A 52 16.66 0.09 1.37
N ILE A 53 15.58 -0.45 1.97
CA ILE A 53 14.50 0.35 2.56
C ILE A 53 15.00 1.04 3.83
N TYR A 54 15.83 0.35 4.61
CA TYR A 54 16.30 0.83 5.91
C TYR A 54 17.74 1.39 5.90
N ASP A 55 18.37 1.52 4.72
CA ASP A 55 19.78 1.89 4.55
C ASP A 55 20.13 3.26 5.17
N ASP A 56 19.18 4.20 5.19
CA ASP A 56 19.37 5.54 5.73
C ASP A 56 18.98 5.69 7.21
N ILE A 57 18.52 4.61 7.86
CA ILE A 57 18.14 4.61 9.27
C ILE A 57 19.28 4.06 10.12
N GLN A 58 19.93 4.95 10.88
CA GLN A 58 20.95 4.57 11.86
C GLN A 58 20.31 4.33 13.22
N VAL A 59 20.60 3.20 13.86
CA VAL A 59 20.02 2.78 15.14
C VAL A 59 21.13 2.40 16.13
N ASP A 60 21.05 2.94 17.35
CA ASP A 60 21.99 2.64 18.44
C ASP A 60 21.22 2.16 19.68
N GLN A 61 21.66 1.06 20.28
CA GLN A 61 20.94 0.40 21.39
C GLN A 61 20.82 1.26 22.66
N HIS A 62 21.65 2.30 22.82
CA HIS A 62 21.67 3.17 23.99
C HIS A 62 20.97 4.52 23.76
N HIS A 63 20.57 4.82 22.52
CA HIS A 63 20.04 6.13 22.14
C HIS A 63 18.61 6.06 21.61
N HIS A 64 17.67 5.54 22.41
CA HIS A 64 16.28 5.36 22.00
C HIS A 64 15.64 6.63 21.41
N PHE A 65 15.79 7.78 22.07
CA PHE A 65 15.23 9.04 21.57
C PHE A 65 15.80 9.43 20.21
N GLN A 66 17.11 9.29 20.03
CA GLN A 66 17.76 9.59 18.75
C GLN A 66 17.30 8.62 17.66
N ASN A 67 17.13 7.33 17.98
CA ASN A 67 16.61 6.35 17.03
C ASN A 67 15.22 6.75 16.53
N THR A 68 14.33 7.16 17.44
CA THR A 68 13.00 7.66 17.09
C THR A 68 13.07 8.87 16.17
N LEU A 69 13.95 9.83 16.45
CA LEU A 69 14.17 10.98 15.56
C LEU A 69 14.70 10.57 14.18
N ASN A 70 15.63 9.62 14.12
CA ASN A 70 16.19 9.11 12.87
C ASN A 70 15.11 8.46 12.00
N VAL A 71 14.22 7.67 12.61
CA VAL A 71 13.08 7.05 11.91
C VAL A 71 12.13 8.11 11.34
N TYR A 72 11.76 9.12 12.12
CA TYR A 72 10.90 10.20 11.64
C TYR A 72 11.55 11.00 10.50
N GLN A 73 12.84 11.31 10.61
CA GLN A 73 13.58 12.03 9.56
C GLN A 73 13.63 11.24 8.25
N ALA A 74 13.88 9.92 8.32
CA ALA A 74 13.85 9.04 7.15
C ALA A 74 12.45 8.99 6.52
N GLY A 75 11.40 8.89 7.33
CA GLY A 75 10.01 8.95 6.88
C GLY A 75 9.70 10.24 6.10
N TYR A 76 9.98 11.41 6.67
CA TYR A 76 9.74 12.69 5.98
C TYR A 76 10.57 12.84 4.71
N LYS A 77 11.82 12.39 4.73
CA LYS A 77 12.67 12.42 3.53
C LYS A 77 12.11 11.53 2.42
N SER A 78 11.59 10.36 2.78
CA SER A 78 10.89 9.47 1.84
C SER A 78 9.65 10.16 1.26
N GLU A 79 8.85 10.87 2.08
CA GLU A 79 7.64 11.57 1.61
C GLU A 79 7.99 12.65 0.61
N ILE A 80 8.97 13.49 0.96
CA ILE A 80 9.45 14.57 0.10
C ILE A 80 10.01 14.02 -1.22
N ASN A 81 10.77 12.93 -1.16
CA ASN A 81 11.32 12.28 -2.36
C ASN A 81 10.23 11.60 -3.21
N GLY A 82 9.08 11.27 -2.63
CA GLY A 82 7.92 10.71 -3.34
C GLY A 82 7.15 11.75 -4.14
N LEU A 83 7.27 13.05 -3.83
CA LEU A 83 6.47 14.12 -4.44
C LEU A 83 6.68 14.29 -5.96
N ASP A 84 7.80 13.83 -6.50
CA ASP A 84 8.11 13.87 -7.95
C ASP A 84 7.83 12.52 -8.66
N LYS A 85 7.38 11.50 -7.92
CA LYS A 85 7.09 10.16 -8.46
C LYS A 85 5.62 10.04 -8.87
N THR A 86 5.34 9.17 -9.84
CA THR A 86 3.94 8.89 -10.23
C THR A 86 3.30 7.87 -9.28
N GLN A 87 1.97 7.87 -9.18
CA GLN A 87 1.25 7.01 -8.23
C GLN A 87 1.40 5.50 -8.51
N ASP A 88 1.73 5.10 -9.75
CA ASP A 88 2.08 3.72 -10.10
C ASP A 88 3.47 3.34 -9.54
N ASP A 89 4.38 4.31 -9.36
CA ASP A 89 5.66 4.12 -8.69
C ASP A 89 5.49 4.12 -7.15
N GLU A 90 4.48 4.81 -6.63
CA GLU A 90 4.18 4.87 -5.19
C GLU A 90 3.63 3.57 -4.63
N LEU A 91 2.98 2.70 -5.41
CA LEU A 91 2.50 1.40 -4.89
C LEU A 91 3.65 0.49 -4.44
N ASP A 92 4.84 0.60 -5.07
CA ASP A 92 6.07 -0.08 -4.65
C ASP A 92 6.71 0.58 -3.41
N ASP A 93 6.49 1.89 -3.20
CA ASP A 93 6.98 2.65 -2.04
C ASP A 93 5.98 2.68 -0.85
N SER A 94 4.68 2.48 -1.07
CA SER A 94 3.63 2.44 -0.05
C SER A 94 3.85 1.29 0.95
N ASP A 95 4.47 0.22 0.46
CA ASP A 95 4.93 -0.91 1.25
C ASP A 95 6.05 -0.53 2.23
N ARG A 96 6.86 0.50 1.92
CA ARG A 96 7.86 1.05 2.86
C ARG A 96 7.21 1.79 4.02
N TYR A 97 6.16 2.58 3.77
CA TYR A 97 5.48 3.38 4.80
C TYR A 97 4.80 2.52 5.85
N LEU A 98 4.12 1.46 5.42
CA LEU A 98 3.50 0.51 6.35
C LEU A 98 4.55 -0.21 7.21
N MET A 99 5.73 -0.47 6.66
CA MET A 99 6.82 -1.17 7.35
C MET A 99 7.52 -0.32 8.41
N ILE A 100 7.57 1.00 8.26
CA ILE A 100 8.15 1.90 9.26
C ILE A 100 7.21 2.09 10.46
N ILE A 101 5.88 2.13 10.22
CA ILE A 101 4.89 2.35 11.29
C ILE A 101 4.67 1.08 12.14
N LEU A 102 4.84 -0.12 11.58
CA LEU A 102 4.58 -1.39 12.28
C LEU A 102 5.68 -1.84 13.26
N ILE A 103 6.81 -1.14 13.37
CA ILE A 103 7.96 -1.53 14.21
C ILE A 103 8.02 -0.73 15.54
N ILE A 104 7.12 0.24 15.76
CA ILE A 104 6.99 1.00 17.01
C ILE A 104 5.94 0.34 17.91
#